data_AF-A0A2R7K449-F1
#
_entry.id   AF-A0A2R7K449-F1
#
_cell.length_a   1.000
_cell.length_b   1.000
_cell.length_c   1.000
_cell.angle_alpha   90.00
_cell.angle_beta   90.00
_cell.angle_gamma   90.00
#
_symmetry.space_group_name_H-M   'P 1'
#
loop_
_entity.id
_entity.type
_entity.pdbx_description
1 polymer ?
#
loop_
_entity_poly.entity_id
_entity_poly.type
_entity_poly.pdbx_seq_one_letter_code
_entity_poly.pdbx_strand_id
1 'polypeptide(L)'
;MSQDKTNPLMCDPETGFCEMPIVATESGRNKIKLDKKPVKIIYYTDPICSSCWGIEPQLRKLKLEYGDYFEIDYRMGGLLPDWSYNSGGISKPSDVAHHWEEASLYYEMPIDGDVWLEDPLNSSYPS
;
A
#
# COMPACT_ATOMS: atom_id res chain seq x y z
N MET A 1 11.45 59.67 -2.83
CA MET A 1 10.23 58.97 -3.29
C MET A 1 10.60 58.43 -4.67
N SER A 2 10.70 57.13 -4.93
CA SER A 2 9.88 56.03 -4.44
C SER A 2 10.71 54.75 -4.39
N GLN A 3 10.54 53.96 -3.32
CA GLN A 3 11.05 52.59 -3.25
C GLN A 3 10.08 51.71 -4.04
N ASP A 4 10.53 51.17 -5.17
CA ASP A 4 9.80 50.11 -5.87
C ASP A 4 9.87 48.85 -5.01
N LYS A 5 8.80 48.61 -4.26
CA LYS A 5 8.56 47.33 -3.60
C LYS A 5 8.35 46.31 -4.72
N THR A 6 9.34 45.44 -4.92
CA THR A 6 9.21 44.27 -5.79
C THR A 6 8.06 43.41 -5.29
N ASN A 7 6.89 43.55 -5.91
CA ASN A 7 5.75 42.70 -5.68
C ASN A 7 6.10 41.30 -6.25
N PRO A 8 6.21 40.26 -5.41
CA PRO A 8 6.70 38.95 -5.83
C PRO A 8 5.69 38.17 -6.70
N LEU A 9 4.55 38.75 -7.06
CA LEU A 9 3.53 38.12 -7.88
C LEU A 9 3.43 38.89 -9.21
N MET A 10 3.96 38.30 -10.28
CA MET A 10 3.73 38.76 -11.65
C MET A 10 2.43 38.13 -12.12
N CYS A 11 1.33 38.88 -12.04
CA CYS A 11 0.05 38.47 -12.59
C CYS A 11 -0.18 39.21 -13.90
N ASP A 12 -0.49 38.47 -14.96
CA ASP A 12 -0.94 39.05 -16.23
C ASP A 12 -2.44 39.37 -16.16
N PRO A 13 -2.84 40.65 -16.22
CA PRO A 13 -4.24 41.05 -16.12
C PRO A 13 -5.08 40.72 -17.36
N GLU A 14 -4.49 40.44 -18.52
CA GLU A 14 -5.24 40.07 -19.73
C GLU A 14 -5.60 38.58 -19.74
N THR A 15 -4.71 37.73 -19.26
CA THR A 15 -4.90 36.27 -19.25
C THR A 15 -5.39 35.73 -17.90
N GLY A 16 -5.25 36.51 -16.82
CA GLY A 16 -5.63 36.10 -15.46
C GLY A 16 -4.69 35.09 -14.82
N PHE A 17 -3.53 34.81 -15.43
CA PHE A 17 -2.53 33.92 -14.86
C PHE A 17 -1.61 34.67 -13.91
N CYS A 18 -1.50 34.15 -12.69
CA CYS A 18 -0.51 34.59 -11.71
C CYS A 18 0.57 33.52 -11.59
N GLU A 19 1.79 33.83 -12.02
CA GLU A 19 2.94 32.96 -11.80
C GLU A 19 3.66 33.38 -10.51
N MET A 20 4.03 32.39 -9.69
CA MET A 20 5.02 32.61 -8.64
C MET A 20 6.40 32.50 -9.27
N PRO A 21 7.28 33.50 -9.12
CA PRO A 21 8.67 33.35 -9.51
C PRO A 21 9.22 32.19 -8.70
N ILE A 22 9.68 31.16 -9.42
CA ILE A 22 10.47 30.08 -8.84
C ILE A 22 11.77 30.74 -8.40
N VAL A 23 11.79 31.28 -7.18
CA VAL A 23 13.06 31.54 -6.52
C VAL A 23 13.67 30.17 -6.39
N ALA A 24 14.68 29.91 -7.23
CA ALA A 24 15.61 28.81 -7.05
C ALA A 24 16.34 29.07 -5.73
N THR A 25 15.63 28.87 -4.62
CA THR A 25 16.28 28.40 -3.42
C THR A 25 16.76 27.03 -3.81
N GLU A 26 18.05 26.94 -4.13
CA GLU A 26 18.83 25.73 -3.83
C GLU A 26 18.79 25.49 -2.30
N SER A 27 17.59 25.32 -1.76
CA SER A 27 17.38 24.41 -0.66
C SER A 27 17.52 23.03 -1.30
N GLY A 28 18.77 22.64 -1.55
CA GLY A 28 19.11 21.24 -1.59
C GLY A 28 18.63 20.67 -0.27
N ARG A 29 17.38 20.19 -0.24
CA ARG A 29 16.98 19.12 0.66
C ARG A 29 17.85 17.95 0.23
N ASN A 30 19.11 17.98 0.65
CA ASN A 30 19.88 16.79 0.88
C ASN A 30 19.05 16.04 1.91
N LYS A 31 18.06 15.26 1.44
CA LYS A 31 17.51 14.16 2.20
C LYS A 31 18.75 13.34 2.52
N ILE A 32 19.24 13.48 3.74
CA ILE A 32 20.27 12.61 4.28
C ILE A 32 19.64 11.23 4.15
N LYS A 33 20.02 10.49 3.11
CA LYS A 33 19.66 9.09 3.00
C LYS A 33 20.39 8.45 4.16
N LEU A 34 19.66 8.03 5.18
CA LEU A 34 20.20 7.08 6.14
C LEU A 34 20.58 5.84 5.32
N ASP A 35 21.88 5.53 5.25
CA ASP A 35 22.40 4.36 4.54
C ASP A 35 21.77 3.05 5.05
N LYS A 36 21.29 3.06 6.30
CA LYS A 36 20.49 1.98 6.89
C LYS A 36 19.32 2.56 7.66
N LYS A 37 18.12 2.10 7.33
CA LYS A 37 16.93 2.41 8.11
C LYS A 37 17.03 1.75 9.49
N PRO A 38 16.65 2.43 10.58
CA PRO A 38 16.84 1.93 11.94
C PRO A 38 15.99 0.70 12.28
N VAL A 39 14.90 0.45 11.57
CA VAL A 39 13.97 -0.65 11.87
C VAL A 39 13.79 -1.56 10.65
N LYS A 40 13.80 -2.87 10.88
CA LYS A 40 13.44 -3.89 9.89
C LYS A 40 12.18 -4.62 10.33
N ILE A 41 11.13 -4.57 9.51
CA ILE A 41 9.87 -5.27 9.73
C ILE A 41 9.87 -6.52 8.84
N ILE A 42 9.66 -7.69 9.41
CA ILE A 42 9.45 -8.93 8.64
C ILE A 42 7.95 -9.19 8.63
N TYR A 43 7.34 -9.11 7.45
CA TYR A 43 5.90 -9.30 7.28
C TYR A 43 5.62 -10.63 6.58
N TYR A 44 5.08 -11.58 7.34
CA TYR A 44 4.62 -12.86 6.81
C TYR A 44 3.23 -12.70 6.22
N THR A 45 3.07 -13.11 4.98
CA THR A 45 1.84 -12.91 4.20
C THR A 45 1.64 -14.02 3.18
N ASP A 46 0.49 -14.07 2.54
CA ASP A 46 0.17 -15.03 1.49
C ASP A 46 -0.83 -14.39 0.52
N PRO A 47 -0.79 -14.67 -0.81
CA PRO A 47 -1.61 -13.94 -1.78
C PRO A 47 -3.11 -14.21 -1.62
N ILE A 48 -3.48 -15.35 -1.01
CA ILE A 48 -4.89 -15.74 -0.82
C ILE A 48 -5.38 -15.49 0.61
N CYS A 49 -4.57 -14.84 1.44
CA CYS A 49 -4.91 -14.51 2.82
C CYS A 49 -5.83 -13.27 2.89
N SER A 50 -7.10 -13.49 3.20
CA SER A 50 -8.12 -12.43 3.35
C SER A 50 -7.73 -11.39 4.41
N SER A 51 -7.25 -11.83 5.59
CA SER A 51 -6.78 -10.93 6.64
C SER A 51 -5.55 -10.11 6.25
N CYS A 52 -4.68 -10.68 5.41
CA CYS A 52 -3.48 -10.00 4.92
C CYS A 52 -3.84 -8.90 3.92
N TRP A 53 -4.87 -9.11 3.11
CA TRP A 53 -5.49 -8.06 2.30
C TRP A 53 -6.14 -6.99 3.18
N GLY A 54 -6.86 -7.40 4.24
CA GLY A 54 -7.52 -6.48 5.18
C GLY A 54 -6.58 -5.48 5.86
N ILE A 55 -5.32 -5.87 6.16
CA ILE A 55 -4.34 -4.97 6.80
C ILE A 55 -3.56 -4.08 5.82
N GLU A 56 -3.68 -4.31 4.50
CA GLU A 56 -2.91 -3.59 3.48
C GLU A 56 -3.02 -2.06 3.58
N PRO A 57 -4.20 -1.45 3.81
CA PRO A 57 -4.32 0.00 3.93
C PRO A 57 -3.49 0.57 5.10
N GLN A 58 -3.40 -0.18 6.20
CA GLN A 58 -2.64 0.24 7.38
C GLN A 58 -1.13 0.14 7.12
N LEU A 59 -0.68 -0.94 6.46
CA LEU A 59 0.72 -1.08 6.03
C LEU A 59 1.11 0.01 5.03
N ARG A 60 0.21 0.35 4.10
CA ARG A 60 0.41 1.42 3.12
C ARG A 60 0.52 2.77 3.81
N LYS A 61 -0.39 3.10 4.73
CA LYS A 61 -0.35 4.32 5.53
C LYS A 61 0.97 4.42 6.31
N LEU A 62 1.36 3.35 7.00
CA LEU A 62 2.62 3.27 7.74
C LEU A 62 3.83 3.55 6.83
N LYS A 63 3.84 3.00 5.61
CA LYS A 63 4.92 3.20 4.63
C LYS A 63 4.96 4.62 4.07
N LEU A 64 3.81 5.27 3.89
CA LEU A 64 3.73 6.65 3.42
C LEU A 64 4.16 7.65 4.50
N GLU A 65 3.75 7.44 5.75
CA GLU A 65 4.03 8.37 6.85
C GLU A 65 5.43 8.18 7.46
N TYR A 66 5.90 6.94 7.57
CA TYR A 66 7.12 6.60 8.31
C TYR A 66 8.11 5.75 7.52
N GLY A 67 7.94 5.64 6.20
CA GLY A 67 8.78 4.79 5.35
C GLY A 67 10.27 5.13 5.36
N ASP A 68 10.65 6.34 5.76
CA ASP A 68 12.06 6.73 5.90
C ASP A 68 12.75 6.03 7.10
N TYR A 69 11.99 5.49 8.06
CA TYR A 69 12.50 4.87 9.30
C TYR A 69 12.57 3.33 9.24
N PHE A 70 11.90 2.68 8.30
CA PHE A 70 11.89 1.22 8.24
C PHE A 70 11.87 0.63 6.83
N GLU A 71 12.32 -0.60 6.74
CA GLU A 71 12.13 -1.46 5.58
C GLU A 71 11.18 -2.62 5.94
N ILE A 72 10.36 -3.05 4.97
CA ILE A 72 9.49 -4.24 5.11
C ILE A 72 10.08 -5.34 4.22
N ASP A 73 10.43 -6.46 4.85
CA ASP A 73 10.85 -7.71 4.22
C ASP A 73 9.65 -8.67 4.18
N TYR A 74 9.08 -8.85 3.00
CA TYR A 74 7.90 -9.69 2.78
C TYR A 74 8.32 -11.16 2.70
N ARG A 75 7.65 -12.03 3.46
CA ARG A 75 7.89 -13.47 3.48
C ARG A 75 6.61 -14.24 3.24
N MET A 76 6.63 -15.11 2.24
CA MET A 76 5.48 -15.95 1.94
C MET A 76 5.32 -17.01 3.03
N GLY A 77 4.17 -17.03 3.70
CA GLY A 77 3.84 -17.98 4.76
C GLY A 77 3.42 -19.35 4.22
N GLY A 78 2.87 -19.41 3.00
CA GLY A 78 2.44 -20.65 2.37
C GLY A 78 1.17 -21.22 3.01
N LEU A 79 0.05 -20.52 2.82
CA LEU A 79 -1.23 -20.82 3.45
C LEU A 79 -1.87 -22.12 2.94
N LEU A 80 -1.77 -22.40 1.64
CA LEU A 80 -2.42 -23.56 1.01
C LEU A 80 -1.42 -24.33 0.13
N PRO A 81 -0.79 -25.40 0.65
CA PRO A 81 0.04 -26.29 -0.17
C PRO A 81 -0.77 -26.99 -1.27
N ASP A 82 -1.90 -27.58 -0.88
CA ASP A 82 -2.90 -28.22 -1.74
C ASP A 82 -4.21 -28.43 -0.96
N TRP A 83 -5.25 -28.95 -1.62
CA TRP A 83 -6.56 -29.22 -1.00
C TRP A 83 -6.62 -30.49 -0.12
N SER A 84 -5.53 -31.25 -0.01
CA SER A 84 -5.42 -32.29 1.03
C SER A 84 -5.12 -31.67 2.40
N TYR A 85 -4.67 -30.42 2.42
CA TYR A 85 -4.51 -29.63 3.63
C TYR A 85 -5.87 -29.20 4.20
N ASN A 86 -6.13 -29.54 5.45
CA ASN A 86 -7.33 -29.11 6.18
C ASN A 86 -6.91 -28.49 7.51
N SER A 87 -6.97 -27.16 7.55
CA SER A 87 -6.68 -26.37 8.75
C SER A 87 -7.70 -25.25 8.84
N GLY A 88 -8.18 -24.95 10.05
CA GLY A 88 -9.15 -23.86 10.27
C GLY A 88 -10.55 -24.11 9.69
N GLY A 89 -10.91 -25.36 9.36
CA GLY A 89 -12.25 -25.71 8.85
C GLY A 89 -12.45 -25.43 7.36
N ILE A 90 -11.40 -25.04 6.65
CA ILE A 90 -11.41 -24.86 5.19
C ILE A 90 -10.84 -26.13 4.56
N SER A 91 -11.64 -26.79 3.72
CA SER A 91 -11.27 -28.07 3.10
C SER A 91 -11.46 -28.10 1.59
N LYS A 92 -12.17 -27.12 1.03
CA LYS A 92 -12.48 -27.01 -0.40
C LYS A 92 -12.66 -25.53 -0.79
N PRO A 93 -12.53 -25.20 -2.09
CA PRO A 93 -12.67 -23.83 -2.58
C PRO A 93 -13.94 -23.10 -2.11
N SER A 94 -15.08 -23.79 -2.10
CA SER A 94 -16.36 -23.19 -1.69
C SER A 94 -16.37 -22.69 -0.24
N ASP A 95 -15.56 -23.28 0.64
CA ASP A 95 -15.44 -22.82 2.03
C ASP A 95 -14.70 -21.46 2.07
N VAL A 96 -13.76 -21.25 1.15
CA VAL A 96 -13.01 -19.98 1.03
C VAL A 96 -13.88 -18.87 0.46
N ALA A 97 -14.76 -19.19 -0.50
CA ALA A 97 -15.69 -18.22 -1.09
C ALA A 97 -16.51 -17.49 -0.01
N HIS A 98 -17.19 -18.26 0.85
CA HIS A 98 -17.99 -17.71 1.95
C HIS A 98 -17.12 -16.92 2.94
N HIS A 99 -15.94 -17.44 3.27
CA HIS A 99 -15.02 -16.75 4.18
C HIS A 99 -14.55 -15.39 3.62
N TRP A 100 -14.33 -15.29 2.30
CA TRP A 100 -13.94 -14.05 1.65
C TRP A 100 -15.05 -13.01 1.64
N GLU A 101 -16.32 -13.41 1.50
CA GLU A 101 -17.47 -12.49 1.64
C GLU A 101 -17.55 -11.91 3.07
N GLU A 102 -17.45 -12.76 4.09
CA GLU A 102 -17.44 -12.32 5.49
C GLU A 102 -16.27 -11.37 5.77
N ALA A 103 -15.08 -11.71 5.27
CA ALA A 103 -13.88 -10.88 5.42
C ALA A 103 -14.01 -9.53 4.71
N SER A 104 -14.63 -9.49 3.52
CA SER A 104 -14.86 -8.24 2.79
C SER A 104 -15.71 -7.26 3.60
N LEU A 105 -16.81 -7.76 4.16
CA LEU A 105 -17.69 -6.96 5.01
C LEU A 105 -17.00 -6.53 6.31
N TYR A 106 -16.26 -7.45 6.96
CA TYR A 106 -15.60 -7.17 8.23
C TYR A 106 -14.46 -6.15 8.12
N TYR A 107 -13.62 -6.28 7.09
CA TYR A 107 -12.49 -5.36 6.89
C TYR A 107 -12.86 -4.12 6.09
N GLU A 108 -14.08 -4.04 5.56
CA GLU A 108 -14.52 -3.00 4.61
C GLU A 108 -13.58 -2.89 3.40
N MET A 109 -13.03 -4.02 2.98
CA MET A 109 -12.08 -4.14 1.89
C MET A 109 -12.69 -4.99 0.78
N PRO A 110 -12.60 -4.58 -0.50
CA PRO A 110 -13.20 -5.33 -1.59
C PRO A 110 -12.49 -6.67 -1.75
N ILE A 111 -13.25 -7.76 -1.63
CA ILE A 111 -12.80 -9.14 -1.89
C ILE A 111 -13.97 -9.84 -2.58
N ASP A 112 -13.71 -10.46 -3.72
CA ASP A 112 -14.72 -11.24 -4.45
C ASP A 112 -14.54 -12.72 -4.16
N GLY A 113 -15.48 -13.32 -3.44
CA GLY A 113 -15.47 -14.73 -3.09
C GLY A 113 -15.78 -15.66 -4.27
N ASP A 114 -16.46 -15.16 -5.31
CA ASP A 114 -16.94 -15.97 -6.43
C ASP A 114 -15.80 -16.54 -7.28
N VAL A 115 -14.60 -15.92 -7.22
CA VAL A 115 -13.40 -16.47 -7.86
C VAL A 115 -13.11 -17.91 -7.44
N TRP A 116 -13.44 -18.29 -6.20
CA TRP A 116 -13.25 -19.66 -5.70
C TRP A 116 -14.31 -20.65 -6.18
N LEU A 117 -15.41 -20.16 -6.75
CA LEU A 117 -16.46 -20.96 -7.37
C LEU A 117 -16.21 -21.11 -8.88
N GLU A 118 -15.64 -20.09 -9.51
CA GLU A 118 -15.43 -20.03 -10.96
C GLU A 118 -14.06 -20.54 -11.42
N ASP A 119 -12.97 -20.09 -10.77
CA ASP A 119 -11.59 -20.40 -11.14
C ASP A 119 -10.69 -20.57 -9.89
N PRO A 120 -10.92 -21.64 -9.09
CA PRO A 120 -10.17 -21.85 -7.87
C PRO A 120 -8.72 -22.27 -8.15
N LEU A 121 -7.78 -21.64 -7.46
CA LEU A 121 -6.39 -22.08 -7.47
C LEU A 121 -6.18 -23.38 -6.69
N ASN A 122 -5.15 -24.14 -7.09
CA ASN A 122 -4.80 -25.43 -6.47
C ASN A 122 -3.79 -25.29 -5.32
N SER A 123 -3.00 -24.22 -5.31
CA SER A 123 -1.95 -23.97 -4.31
C SER A 123 -1.58 -22.49 -4.24
N SER A 124 -1.22 -22.00 -3.05
CA SER A 124 -0.64 -20.67 -2.85
C SER A 124 0.90 -20.65 -2.94
N TYR A 125 1.52 -21.82 -3.10
CA TYR A 125 2.97 -21.95 -3.23
C TYR A 125 3.41 -21.58 -4.65
N PRO A 126 4.61 -20.98 -4.82
CA PRO A 126 5.16 -20.73 -6.14
C PRO A 126 5.35 -22.06 -6.89
N SER A 127 4.84 -22.13 -8.12
CA SER A 127 5.04 -23.23 -9.08
C SER A 127 6.37 -23.15 -9.81
#